data_AF-A0A1G1IXP0-F1
#
_entry.id   AF-A0A1G1IXP0-F1
#
_cell.length_a   1.000
_cell.length_b   1.000
_cell.length_c   1.000
_cell.angle_alpha   90.00
_cell.angle_beta   90.00
_cell.angle_gamma   90.00
#
_symmetry.space_group_name_H-M   'P 1'
#
loop_
_entity.id
_entity.type
_entity.pdbx_description
1 polymer ?
#
loop_
_entity_poly.entity_id
_entity_poly.type
_entity_poly.pdbx_seq_one_letter_code
_entity_poly.pdbx_strand_id
1 'polypeptide(L)'
;MKTKAYPLRISEDVLTVSKLRSEEEHVDQSTALRQFLHTGADAYVLQLVEKGRLSIGKAAELLNTSVYDLQHLAEKYGISLGSTPEQAEKSRRIAKKLFR
;
A
#
# COMPACT_ATOMS: atom_id res chain seq x y z
N MET A 1 -11.22 -10.60 -10.11
CA MET A 1 -10.33 -11.31 -9.16
C MET A 1 -10.86 -12.71 -8.90
N LYS A 2 -9.99 -13.71 -8.83
CA LYS A 2 -10.40 -15.03 -8.33
C LYS A 2 -10.52 -14.96 -6.81
N THR A 3 -11.72 -15.14 -6.27
CA THR A 3 -11.95 -15.21 -4.82
C THR A 3 -11.85 -16.66 -4.36
N LYS A 4 -11.32 -16.87 -3.15
CA LYS A 4 -11.27 -18.18 -2.50
C LYS A 4 -11.78 -18.02 -1.08
N ALA A 5 -12.72 -18.86 -0.67
CA ALA A 5 -13.16 -18.90 0.73
C ALA A 5 -12.00 -19.38 1.60
N TYR A 6 -11.69 -18.61 2.65
CA TYR A 6 -10.65 -18.94 3.62
C TYR A 6 -11.24 -18.82 5.03
N PRO A 7 -11.40 -19.94 5.78
CA PRO A 7 -11.95 -19.88 7.12
C PRO A 7 -10.91 -19.27 8.07
N LEU A 8 -11.27 -18.17 8.72
CA LEU A 8 -10.42 -17.45 9.67
C LEU A 8 -11.20 -17.22 10.97
N ARG A 9 -10.52 -17.38 12.11
CA ARG A 9 -11.04 -16.90 13.40
C ARG A 9 -10.71 -15.41 13.51
N ILE A 10 -11.73 -14.58 13.59
CA ILE A 10 -11.61 -13.12 13.68
C ILE A 10 -12.02 -12.71 15.10
N SER A 11 -11.27 -11.79 15.71
CA SER A 11 -11.62 -11.27 17.03
C SER A 11 -12.92 -10.45 17.01
N GLU A 12 -13.63 -10.43 18.13
CA GLU A 12 -14.86 -9.65 18.26
C GLU A 12 -14.62 -8.15 18.06
N ASP A 13 -13.47 -7.63 18.48
CA ASP A 13 -13.10 -6.22 18.28
C ASP A 13 -13.08 -5.85 16.79
N VAL A 14 -12.49 -6.70 15.94
CA VAL A 14 -12.43 -6.46 14.48
C VAL A 14 -13.81 -6.58 13.85
N LEU A 15 -14.61 -7.56 14.30
CA LEU A 15 -16.00 -7.69 13.84
C LEU A 15 -16.83 -6.45 14.19
N THR A 16 -16.63 -5.90 15.39
CA THR A 16 -17.32 -4.69 15.86
C THR A 16 -17.00 -3.49 14.96
N VAL A 17 -15.72 -3.26 14.66
CA VAL A 17 -15.29 -2.18 13.76
C VAL A 17 -15.79 -2.41 12.32
N SER A 18 -15.83 -3.65 11.85
CA SER A 18 -16.37 -3.97 10.52
C SER A 18 -17.86 -3.71 10.39
N LYS A 19 -18.62 -3.90 11.48
CA LYS A 19 -20.04 -3.59 11.52
C LYS A 19 -20.27 -2.08 11.48
N LEU A 20 -19.51 -1.30 12.24
CA LEU A 20 -19.56 0.16 12.18
C LEU A 20 -19.33 0.67 10.75
N ARG A 21 -18.28 0.18 10.07
CA ARG A 21 -18.00 0.57 8.69
C ARG A 21 -19.09 0.14 7.70
N SER A 22 -19.66 -1.04 7.91
CA SER A 22 -20.78 -1.57 7.11
C SER A 22 -22.00 -0.65 7.18
N GLU A 23 -22.33 -0.14 8.37
CA GLU A 23 -23.43 0.80 8.60
C GLU A 23 -23.13 2.18 7.98
N GLU A 24 -21.94 2.74 8.22
CA GLU A 24 -21.53 4.05 7.69
C GLU A 24 -21.47 4.07 6.16
N GLU A 25 -20.84 3.06 5.54
CA GLU A 25 -20.65 2.99 4.09
C GLU A 25 -21.81 2.30 3.34
N HIS A 26 -22.85 1.83 4.06
CA HIS A 26 -24.01 1.12 3.50
C HIS A 26 -23.61 -0.11 2.64
N VAL A 27 -22.62 -0.86 3.11
CA VAL A 27 -22.14 -2.10 2.47
C VAL A 27 -22.37 -3.29 3.39
N ASP A 28 -22.34 -4.52 2.87
CA ASP A 28 -22.42 -5.69 3.73
C ASP A 28 -21.15 -5.85 4.58
N GLN A 29 -21.28 -6.45 5.77
CA GLN A 29 -20.16 -6.61 6.71
C GLN A 29 -19.00 -7.42 6.12
N SER A 30 -19.25 -8.37 5.21
CA SER A 30 -18.18 -9.13 4.55
C SER A 30 -17.38 -8.26 3.59
N THR A 31 -18.03 -7.29 2.92
CA THR A 31 -17.37 -6.28 2.10
C THR A 31 -16.55 -5.32 2.96
N ALA A 32 -17.08 -4.85 4.09
CA ALA A 32 -16.32 -4.03 5.03
C ALA A 32 -15.04 -4.73 5.55
N LEU A 33 -15.15 -6.02 5.90
CA LEU A 33 -13.99 -6.84 6.27
C LEU A 33 -12.98 -6.98 5.12
N ARG A 34 -13.45 -7.24 3.90
CA ARG A 34 -12.56 -7.29 2.72
C ARG A 34 -11.84 -5.97 2.50
N GLN A 35 -12.53 -4.84 2.62
CA GLN A 35 -11.91 -3.52 2.51
C GLN A 35 -10.80 -3.33 3.55
N PHE A 36 -11.02 -3.72 4.81
CA PHE A 36 -9.97 -3.66 5.83
C PHE A 36 -8.77 -4.55 5.49
N LEU A 37 -9.00 -5.78 5.03
CA LEU A 37 -7.92 -6.66 4.58
C LEU A 37 -7.13 -6.04 3.42
N HIS A 38 -7.81 -5.42 2.46
CA HIS A 38 -7.15 -4.69 1.37
C HIS A 38 -6.32 -3.52 1.88
N THR A 39 -6.89 -2.65 2.71
CA THR A 39 -6.16 -1.51 3.31
C THR A 39 -4.94 -1.98 4.10
N GLY A 40 -5.07 -3.05 4.89
CA GLY A 40 -3.96 -3.62 5.66
C GLY A 40 -2.88 -4.23 4.77
N ALA A 41 -3.26 -4.92 3.69
CA ALA A 41 -2.33 -5.48 2.72
C ALA A 41 -1.54 -4.39 1.98
N ASP A 42 -2.22 -3.35 1.51
CA ASP A 42 -1.61 -2.19 0.85
C ASP A 42 -0.57 -1.53 1.77
N ALA A 43 -0.98 -1.19 3.00
CA ALA A 43 -0.12 -0.55 3.99
C ALA A 43 1.12 -1.41 4.30
N TYR A 44 0.93 -2.72 4.51
CA TYR A 44 2.03 -3.63 4.79
C TYR A 44 3.04 -3.72 3.64
N VAL A 45 2.55 -3.83 2.40
CA VAL A 45 3.41 -3.88 1.21
C VAL A 45 4.20 -2.58 1.06
N LEU A 46 3.56 -1.42 1.24
CA LEU A 46 4.24 -0.12 1.15
C LEU A 46 5.32 0.06 2.23
N GLN A 47 5.06 -0.38 3.47
CA GLN A 47 6.06 -0.39 4.53
C GLN A 47 7.28 -1.27 4.20
N LEU A 48 7.09 -2.38 3.48
CA LEU A 48 8.21 -3.20 3.04
C LEU A 48 9.04 -2.48 1.97
N VAL A 49 8.40 -1.69 1.09
CA VAL A 49 9.11 -0.87 0.11
C VAL A 49 9.91 0.23 0.80
N GLU A 50 9.29 0.94 1.74
CA GLU A 50 9.94 1.99 2.55
C GLU A 50 11.19 1.45 3.27
N LYS A 51 11.10 0.25 3.84
CA LYS A 51 12.22 -0.44 4.52
C LYS A 51 13.26 -1.02 3.56
N GLY A 52 13.11 -0.84 2.25
CA GLY A 52 13.98 -1.43 1.23
C GLY A 52 13.93 -2.96 1.15
N ARG A 53 12.93 -3.60 1.76
CA ARG A 53 12.75 -5.06 1.79
C ARG A 53 11.98 -5.58 0.58
N LEU A 54 11.35 -4.69 -0.18
CA LEU A 54 10.60 -5.00 -1.38
C LEU A 54 10.87 -3.92 -2.43
N SER A 55 11.16 -4.34 -3.66
CA SER A 55 11.28 -3.37 -4.77
C SER A 55 9.92 -2.78 -5.15
N ILE A 56 9.91 -1.54 -5.64
CA ILE A 56 8.72 -0.86 -6.16
C ILE A 56 8.01 -1.70 -7.24
N GLY A 57 8.77 -2.26 -8.19
CA GLY A 57 8.19 -3.11 -9.24
C GLY A 57 7.49 -4.35 -8.67
N LYS A 58 8.10 -5.02 -7.69
CA LYS A 58 7.49 -6.19 -7.05
C LYS A 58 6.25 -5.83 -6.23
N ALA A 59 6.24 -4.66 -5.58
CA ALA A 59 5.07 -4.16 -4.87
C ALA A 59 3.91 -3.88 -5.82
N ALA A 60 4.19 -3.26 -6.98
CA ALA A 60 3.20 -3.01 -8.02
C ALA A 60 2.56 -4.32 -8.55
N GLU A 61 3.37 -5.36 -8.78
CA GLU A 61 2.87 -6.70 -9.13
C GLU A 61 1.96 -7.30 -8.03
N LEU A 62 2.39 -7.24 -6.76
CA LEU A 62 1.64 -7.85 -5.65
C LEU A 62 0.29 -7.17 -5.41
N LEU A 63 0.25 -5.85 -5.54
CA LEU A 63 -0.98 -5.07 -5.39
C LEU A 63 -1.78 -4.97 -6.70
N ASN A 64 -1.31 -5.62 -7.77
CA ASN A 64 -1.92 -5.58 -9.09
C ASN A 64 -2.22 -4.14 -9.56
N THR A 65 -1.24 -3.27 -9.41
CA THR A 65 -1.31 -1.84 -9.73
C THR A 65 -0.11 -1.43 -10.58
N SER A 66 -0.13 -0.23 -11.17
CA SER A 66 1.03 0.29 -11.89
C SER A 66 2.06 0.88 -10.92
N VAL A 67 3.32 0.98 -11.34
CA VAL A 67 4.36 1.67 -10.54
C VAL A 67 3.99 3.13 -10.27
N TYR A 68 3.30 3.78 -11.20
CA TYR A 68 2.84 5.16 -11.05
C TYR A 68 1.73 5.26 -10.00
N ASP A 69 0.73 4.39 -10.08
CA ASP A 69 -0.37 4.34 -9.11
C ASP A 69 0.11 3.93 -7.71
N LEU A 70 1.19 3.14 -7.62
CA LEU A 70 1.83 2.82 -6.36
C LEU A 70 2.39 4.06 -5.65
N GLN A 71 2.90 5.05 -6.40
CA GLN A 71 3.38 6.31 -5.82
C GLN A 71 2.22 7.12 -5.22
N HIS A 72 1.12 7.27 -5.94
CA HIS A 72 -0.10 7.91 -5.43
C HIS A 72 -0.67 7.19 -4.21
N LEU A 73 -0.65 5.85 -4.24
CA LEU A 73 -1.06 5.04 -3.10
C LEU A 73 -0.17 5.32 -1.90
N ALA A 74 1.15 5.37 -2.06
CA ALA A 74 2.07 5.65 -0.98
C ALA A 74 1.89 7.04 -0.37
N GLU A 75 1.65 8.07 -1.19
CA GLU A 75 1.33 9.42 -0.71
C GLU A 75 0.08 9.41 0.19
N LYS A 76 -0.96 8.66 -0.18
CA LYS A 76 -2.17 8.49 0.64
C LYS A 76 -1.87 7.85 2.00
N TYR A 77 -0.88 6.97 2.07
CA TYR A 77 -0.41 6.34 3.33
C TYR A 77 0.69 7.15 4.04
N GLY A 78 1.07 8.32 3.52
CA GLY A 78 2.15 9.16 4.09
C GLY A 78 3.54 8.56 3.94
N ILE A 79 3.72 7.62 3.00
CA ILE A 79 4.98 6.90 2.76
C ILE A 79 5.67 7.52 1.54
N SER A 80 6.93 7.94 1.68
CA SER A 80 7.73 8.42 0.56
C SER A 80 8.41 7.25 -0.15
N LEU A 81 8.03 6.98 -1.40
CA LEU A 81 8.68 5.97 -2.22
C LEU A 81 9.80 6.59 -3.07
N GLY A 82 10.99 6.00 -3.02
CA GLY A 82 12.09 6.35 -3.90
C GLY A 82 13.24 7.09 -3.22
N SER A 83 13.87 8.01 -3.95
CA SER A 83 15.02 8.76 -3.43
C SER A 83 14.54 9.90 -2.55
N THR A 84 15.17 10.04 -1.38
CA THR A 84 15.04 11.24 -0.55
C THR A 84 15.40 12.50 -1.36
N PRO A 85 14.87 13.69 -1.02
CA PRO A 85 15.23 14.94 -1.67
C PRO A 85 16.75 15.15 -1.75
N GLU A 86 17.48 14.78 -0.70
CA GLU A 86 18.94 14.86 -0.63
C GLU A 86 19.62 13.92 -1.64
N GLN A 87 19.11 12.69 -1.79
CA GLN A 87 19.59 11.73 -2.79
C GLN A 87 19.28 12.19 -4.21
N ALA A 88 18.10 12.78 -4.44
CA ALA A 88 17.72 13.33 -5.73
C ALA A 88 18.64 14.52 -6.11
N GLU A 89 18.91 15.42 -5.17
CA GLU A 89 19.81 16.54 -5.40
C GLU A 89 21.25 16.10 -5.64
N LYS A 90 21.75 15.15 -4.84
CA LYS A 90 23.08 14.55 -5.04
C LYS A 90 23.19 13.92 -6.43
N SER A 91 22.17 13.19 -6.87
CA SER A 91 22.13 12.58 -8.20
C SER A 91 22.16 13.63 -9.32
N ARG A 92 21.40 14.74 -9.20
CA ARG A 92 21.45 15.85 -10.16
C ARG A 92 22.83 16.51 -10.23
N ARG A 93 23.50 16.70 -9.08
CA ARG A 93 24.86 17.26 -9.01
C ARG A 93 25.87 16.36 -9.72
N ILE A 94 25.79 15.04 -9.53
CA ILE A 94 26.68 14.07 -10.19
C ILE A 94 26.41 14.04 -11.70
N ALA A 95 25.15 13.97 -12.12
CA ALA A 95 24.78 13.99 -13.54
C ALA A 95 25.32 15.25 -14.25
N LYS A 96 25.18 16.42 -13.63
CA LYS A 96 25.75 17.68 -14.16
C LYS A 96 27.28 17.67 -14.31
N LYS A 97 28.00 16.87 -13.51
CA LYS A 97 29.45 16.71 -13.63
C LYS A 97 29.86 15.69 -14.69
N LEU A 98 28.99 14.73 -15.02
CA LEU A 98 29.28 13.68 -16.00
C LEU A 98 29.08 14.15 -17.45
N PHE A 99 28.14 15.06 -17.67
CA PHE A 99 27.80 15.58 -19.01
C PHE A 99 28.39 16.98 -19.28
N ARG A 100 29.50 17.31 -18.61
CA ARG A 100 30.24 18.57 -18.75
C ARG A 100 31.71 18.26 -18.96
#